data_AF-A0A6B3I7B4-F1
#
_entry.id   AF-A0A6B3I7B4-F1
#
_cell.length_a   1.000
_cell.length_b   1.000
_cell.length_c   1.000
_cell.angle_alpha   90.00
_cell.angle_beta   90.00
_cell.angle_gamma   90.00
#
_symmetry.space_group_name_H-M   'P 1'
#
loop_
_entity.id
_entity.type
_entity.pdbx_description
1 polymer ?
#
loop_
_entity_poly.entity_id
_entity_poly.type
_entity_poly.pdbx_seq_one_letter_code
_entity_poly.pdbx_strand_id
1 'polypeptide(L)' 'MGEHTAPLFPQEVIDEYAALGIDLPALFSAGHLGDRMGVTIVEAAADRVVGTMPVEGNTQPYGLLHGGASAVLA' A
#
# COMPACT_ATOMS: atom_id res chain seq x y z
N MET A 1 6.88 16.01 0.77
CA MET A 1 5.59 15.58 0.23
C MET A 1 5.92 14.68 -0.95
N GLY A 2 6.06 13.38 -0.71
CA GLY A 2 6.41 12.42 -1.77
C GLY A 2 5.19 12.22 -2.67
N GLU A 3 5.40 12.19 -3.97
CA GLU A 3 4.33 11.90 -4.93
C GLU A 3 3.85 10.46 -4.66
N HIS A 4 2.57 10.32 -4.27
CA HIS A 4 1.95 9.01 -4.09
C HIS A 4 1.64 8.46 -5.48
N THR A 5 2.48 7.55 -5.98
CA THR A 5 2.18 6.81 -7.20
C THR A 5 1.12 5.78 -6.86
N ALA A 6 -0.13 6.02 -7.26
CA ALA A 6 -1.19 5.04 -7.12
C ALA A 6 -0.83 3.77 -7.94
N PRO A 7 -1.22 2.57 -7.48
CA PRO A 7 -1.07 1.37 -8.27
C PRO A 7 -1.76 1.55 -9.63
N LEU A 8 -1.01 1.31 -10.71
CA LEU A 8 -1.51 1.47 -12.08
C LEU A 8 -2.39 0.28 -12.45
N PHE A 9 -3.66 0.33 -12.08
CA PHE A 9 -4.67 -0.57 -12.64
C PHE A 9 -5.11 -0.04 -14.01
N PRO A 10 -5.20 -0.89 -15.05
CA PRO A 10 -5.89 -0.50 -16.28
C PRO A 10 -7.33 -0.08 -15.95
N GLN A 11 -7.81 1.01 -16.56
CA GLN A 11 -9.14 1.55 -16.27
C GLN A 11 -10.25 0.51 -16.47
N GLU A 12 -10.11 -0.35 -17.49
CA GLU A 12 -11.03 -1.45 -17.78
C GLU A 12 -11.22 -2.41 -16.59
N VAL A 13 -10.14 -2.68 -15.84
CA VAL A 13 -10.18 -3.54 -14.64
C VAL A 13 -10.89 -2.81 -13.50
N ILE A 14 -10.62 -1.52 -13.31
CA ILE A 14 -11.30 -0.72 -12.28
C ILE A 14 -12.81 -0.75 -12.53
N ASP A 15 -13.23 -0.55 -13.78
CA ASP A 15 -14.64 -0.49 -14.16
C ASP A 15 -15.34 -1.85 -13.95
N GLU A 16 -14.67 -2.97 -14.28
CA GLU A 16 -15.19 -4.32 -14.03
C GLU A 16 -15.46 -4.56 -12.54
N TYR A 17 -14.51 -4.23 -11.67
CA TYR A 17 -14.66 -4.41 -10.23
C TYR A 17 -15.66 -3.42 -9.62
N ALA A 18 -15.72 -2.19 -10.13
CA ALA A 18 -16.71 -1.21 -9.70
C ALA A 18 -18.15 -1.68 -10.01
N ALA A 19 -18.38 -2.36 -11.14
CA ALA A 19 -19.67 -2.96 -11.47
C ALA A 19 -20.09 -4.06 -10.48
N LEU A 20 -19.13 -4.66 -9.77
CA LEU A 20 -19.36 -5.63 -8.68
C LEU A 20 -19.51 -4.94 -7.31
N GLY A 21 -19.48 -3.61 -7.25
CA GLY A 21 -19.54 -2.83 -6.01
C GLY A 21 -18.21 -2.79 -5.24
N ILE A 22 -17.09 -3.09 -5.89
CA ILE A 22 -15.75 -3.14 -5.28
C ILE A 22 -14.96 -1.90 -5.69
N ASP A 23 -14.54 -1.11 -4.70
CA ASP A 23 -13.59 -0.01 -4.90
C ASP A 23 -12.17 -0.56 -4.91
N LEU A 24 -11.68 -0.90 -6.11
CA LEU A 24 -10.37 -1.52 -6.30
C LEU A 24 -9.22 -0.62 -5.82
N PRO A 25 -9.15 0.69 -6.15
CA PRO A 25 -8.14 1.58 -5.57
C PRO A 25 -8.16 1.63 -4.05
N ALA A 26 -9.34 1.75 -3.43
CA ALA A 26 -9.44 1.78 -1.97
C ALA A 26 -8.95 0.46 -1.34
N LEU A 27 -9.26 -0.69 -1.95
CA LEU A 27 -8.80 -2.00 -1.51
C LEU A 27 -7.26 -2.10 -1.45
N PHE A 28 -6.56 -1.44 -2.38
CA PHE A 28 -5.09 -1.45 -2.46
C PHE A 28 -4.40 -0.22 -1.84
N SER A 29 -5.14 0.62 -1.13
CA SER A 29 -4.61 1.82 -0.45
C SER A 29 -3.77 1.53 0.81
N ALA A 30 -3.69 0.27 1.26
CA ALA A 30 -3.17 -0.12 2.59
C ALA A 30 -3.98 0.44 3.79
N GLY A 31 -5.09 1.15 3.53
CA GLY A 31 -5.99 1.71 4.53
C GLY A 31 -5.35 2.79 5.42
N HIS A 32 -6.13 3.33 6.36
CA HIS A 32 -5.70 4.47 7.20
C HIS A 32 -4.43 4.24 8.02
N LEU A 33 -4.15 2.98 8.42
CA LEU A 33 -2.90 2.68 9.11
C LEU A 33 -1.72 2.67 8.14
N GLY A 34 -1.87 2.05 6.97
CA GLY A 34 -0.85 2.06 5.92
C GLY A 34 -0.51 3.47 5.48
N ASP A 35 -1.52 4.32 5.27
CA ASP A 35 -1.34 5.75 4.96
C ASP A 35 -0.47 6.46 6.01
N ARG A 36 -0.79 6.25 7.30
CA ARG A 36 -0.04 6.87 8.41
C ARG A 36 1.41 6.40 8.45
N MET A 37 1.67 5.15 8.09
CA MET A 37 3.00 4.55 8.10
C MET A 37 3.76 4.75 6.78
N GLY A 38 3.13 5.35 5.77
CA GLY A 38 3.71 5.58 4.45
C GLY A 38 3.84 4.31 3.62
N VAL A 39 2.96 3.33 3.84
CA VAL A 39 2.88 2.13 2.99
C VAL A 39 2.36 2.54 1.61
N THR A 40 2.97 1.99 0.56
CA THR A 40 2.52 2.17 -0.83
C THR A 40 2.60 0.85 -1.55
N ILE A 41 1.49 0.43 -2.16
CA ILE A 41 1.48 -0.69 -3.11
C ILE A 41 1.97 -0.17 -4.45
N VAL A 42 3.13 -0.64 -4.90
CA VAL A 42 3.77 -0.19 -6.14
C VAL A 42 3.41 -1.07 -7.34
N GLU A 43 3.01 -2.32 -7.08
CA GLU A 43 2.58 -3.28 -8.10
C GLU A 43 1.56 -4.25 -7.49
N ALA A 44 0.50 -4.56 -8.23
CA ALA A 44 -0.45 -5.60 -7.88
C ALA A 44 -0.89 -6.36 -9.14
N ALA A 45 -0.59 -7.66 -9.16
CA ALA A 45 -1.00 -8.63 -10.16
C ALA A 45 -1.51 -9.90 -9.46
N ALA A 46 -2.17 -10.78 -10.22
CA ALA A 46 -2.75 -12.00 -9.66
C ALA A 46 -1.74 -12.94 -8.99
N ASP A 47 -0.48 -12.90 -9.43
CA ASP A 47 0.63 -13.74 -8.95
C ASP A 47 1.61 -13.01 -8.04
N ARG A 48 1.57 -11.67 -7.99
CA ARG A 48 2.55 -10.87 -7.25
C ARG A 48 2.00 -9.52 -6.81
N VAL A 49 2.30 -9.16 -5.56
CA VAL A 49 2.08 -7.81 -5.02
C VAL A 49 3.40 -7.29 -4.46
N VAL A 50 3.68 -6.02 -4.70
CA VAL A 50 4.86 -5.32 -4.17
C VAL A 50 4.41 -4.11 -3.40
N GLY A 51 4.83 -4.03 -2.14
CA GLY A 51 4.63 -2.88 -1.28
C GLY A 51 5.96 -2.32 -0.77
N THR A 52 5.98 -1.02 -0.50
CA THR A 52 7.12 -0.32 0.13
C THR A 52 6.65 0.53 1.30
N MET A 53 7.54 0.76 2.28
CA MET A 53 7.30 1.63 3.42
C MET A 53 8.62 2.28 3.85
N PRO A 54 8.65 3.57 4.20
CA PRO A 54 9.88 4.21 4.67
C PRO A 54 10.31 3.65 6.03
N VAL A 55 11.63 3.57 6.26
CA VAL A 55 12.16 3.25 7.60
C VAL A 55 12.02 4.44 8.55
N GLU A 56 12.29 5.65 8.05
CA GLU A 56 12.09 6.89 8.80
C GLU A 56 10.62 7.03 9.25
N GLY A 57 10.42 7.40 10.52
CA GLY A 57 9.09 7.45 11.15
C GLY A 57 8.56 6.10 11.64
N ASN A 58 9.12 4.98 11.17
CA ASN A 58 8.74 3.61 11.55
C ASN A 58 9.80 2.88 12.38
N THR A 59 10.71 3.63 13.01
CA THR A 59 11.82 3.07 13.82
C THR A 59 11.44 2.81 15.27
N GLN A 60 12.06 1.80 15.88
CA GLN A 60 12.08 1.60 17.32
C GLN A 60 13.11 2.54 18.02
N PRO A 61 13.11 2.67 19.36
CA PRO A 61 14.01 3.59 20.07
C PRO A 61 15.51 3.42 19.80
N TYR A 62 15.93 2.24 19.31
CA TYR A 62 17.30 1.95 18.91
C TYR A 62 17.66 2.45 17.49
N GLY A 63 16.74 3.17 16.82
CA GLY A 63 16.95 3.71 15.47
C GLY A 63 16.83 2.69 14.33
N LEU A 64 16.45 1.45 14.63
CA LEU A 64 16.20 0.39 13.65
C LEU A 64 14.74 0.37 13.24
N LEU A 65 14.41 -0.23 12.09
CA LEU A 65 13.03 -0.51 11.71
C LEU A 65 12.32 -1.31 12.83
N HIS A 66 11.14 -0.85 13.25
CA HIS A 66 10.37 -1.53 14.27
C HIS A 66 9.79 -2.84 13.70
N GLY A 67 9.92 -3.96 14.41
CA GLY A 67 9.41 -5.26 13.92
C GLY A 67 7.91 -5.28 13.68
N GLY A 68 7.13 -4.57 14.51
CA GLY A 68 5.70 -4.36 14.29
C GLY A 68 5.39 -3.52 13.05
N ALA A 69 6.29 -2.66 12.59
CA ALA A 69 6.10 -1.94 11.33
C ALA A 69 6.30 -2.88 10.14
N SER A 70 7.28 -3.77 10.20
CA SER A 70 7.40 -4.87 9.23
C SER A 70 6.16 -5.75 9.21
N ALA A 71 5.55 -6.04 10.37
CA ALA A 71 4.31 -6.81 10.46
C ALA A 71 3.06 -6.05 9.97
N VAL A 72 3.12 -4.72 9.82
CA VAL A 72 2.06 -3.96 9.15
C VAL A 72 2.22 -4.03 7.64
N LEU A 73 3.46 -4.06 7.14
CA LEU A 73 3.75 -4.16 5.71
C LEU A 73 3.50 -5.57 5.13
N ALA A 74 3.63 -6.64 5.93
CA ALA A 74 3.71 -8.03 5.47
C ALA A 74 2.68 -8.97 6.11
#